data_AF-A0AAE0FC68-F1
#
_entry.id   AF-A0AAE0FC68-F1
#
_cell.length_a   1.000
_cell.length_b   1.000
_cell.length_c   1.000
_cell.angle_alpha   90.00
_cell.angle_beta   90.00
_cell.angle_gamma   90.00
#
_symmetry.space_group_name_H-M   'P 1'
#
loop_
_entity.id
_entity.type
_entity.pdbx_description
1 polymer ?
#
loop_
_entity_poly.entity_id
_entity_poly.type
_entity_poly.pdbx_seq_one_letter_code
_entity_poly.pdbx_strand_id
1 'polypeptide(L)'
;ADLLECIGESRYLVTNNWPDEAAHCRIIEAEADTVLYCDIGYYSEVIDQEQVCTPCSPGYYNDNYGRTECDPCPLSTYTDQSASLTCSKCMDKSAEYYQDEEGQASCKKCASFSEQKGNGSSADDCGCKAGYFFDAAGSCVKCHDGGICLGGWVVPYAQAGFWQSEDSQDLRFESCPMAEQGCLGGVYNESSGVVEAAAVCAETRLKEALISNQRTWRCEDATEGDVDQKLEDVAL
;
A
#
# COMPACT_ATOMS: atom_id res chain seq x y z
N ALA A 1 -41.27 -19.68 -34.04
CA ALA A 1 -39.87 -20.14 -34.03
C ALA A 1 -39.07 -19.18 -34.90
N ASP A 2 -38.59 -18.10 -34.29
CA ASP A 2 -38.63 -16.80 -34.94
C ASP A 2 -37.20 -16.26 -35.10
N LEU A 3 -36.86 -15.81 -36.31
CA LEU A 3 -35.49 -15.45 -36.67
C LEU A 3 -35.14 -14.07 -36.09
N LEU A 4 -33.97 -13.97 -35.47
CA LEU A 4 -33.28 -12.70 -35.27
C LEU A 4 -32.32 -12.47 -36.45
N GLU A 5 -32.50 -11.38 -37.19
CA GLU A 5 -31.45 -10.79 -38.01
C GLU A 5 -30.84 -9.59 -37.27
N CYS A 6 -29.53 -9.65 -37.01
CA CYS A 6 -28.82 -8.60 -36.26
C CYS A 6 -28.11 -7.63 -37.22
N ILE A 7 -28.79 -6.55 -37.61
CA ILE A 7 -28.21 -5.45 -38.41
C ILE A 7 -28.51 -4.10 -37.74
N GLY A 8 -27.97 -3.94 -36.52
CA GLY A 8 -28.33 -2.86 -35.60
C GLY A 8 -29.65 -3.13 -34.85
N GLU A 9 -29.78 -2.59 -33.64
CA GLU A 9 -30.99 -2.64 -32.80
C GLU A 9 -31.31 -4.03 -32.15
N SER A 10 -32.37 -4.80 -32.47
CA SER A 10 -32.82 -6.06 -31.79
C SER A 10 -33.90 -6.03 -30.65
N ARG A 11 -33.91 -6.35 -29.34
CA ARG A 11 -33.02 -6.78 -28.24
C ARG A 11 -33.65 -7.89 -27.41
N TYR A 12 -32.87 -8.28 -26.41
CA TYR A 12 -33.25 -9.04 -25.21
C TYR A 12 -34.62 -8.70 -24.61
N LEU A 13 -35.45 -9.73 -24.57
CA LEU A 13 -36.27 -10.00 -23.40
C LEU A 13 -35.38 -10.68 -22.36
N VAL A 14 -35.39 -10.20 -21.11
CA VAL A 14 -34.76 -10.93 -20.00
C VAL A 14 -35.68 -12.07 -19.60
N THR A 15 -35.25 -13.31 -19.84
CA THR A 15 -35.89 -14.50 -19.26
C THR A 15 -34.92 -15.15 -18.28
N ASN A 16 -35.44 -15.72 -17.19
CA ASN A 16 -34.67 -16.02 -15.96
C ASN A 16 -33.80 -17.29 -16.06
N ASN A 17 -32.95 -17.37 -17.08
CA ASN A 17 -31.79 -18.25 -17.19
C ASN A 17 -31.00 -17.92 -18.46
N TRP A 18 -29.76 -17.44 -18.34
CA TRP A 18 -28.60 -17.91 -19.12
C TRP A 18 -27.29 -17.38 -18.51
N PRO A 19 -26.16 -18.11 -18.64
CA PRO A 19 -24.85 -17.67 -18.18
C PRO A 19 -24.08 -16.88 -19.25
N ASP A 20 -23.17 -16.03 -18.76
CA ASP A 20 -21.88 -15.61 -19.33
C ASP A 20 -21.72 -15.28 -20.84
N GLU A 21 -21.18 -14.09 -21.07
CA GLU A 21 -20.51 -13.58 -22.29
C GLU A 21 -21.35 -13.20 -23.54
N ALA A 22 -21.48 -11.87 -23.71
CA ALA A 22 -21.48 -11.11 -24.98
C ALA A 22 -22.70 -11.13 -25.93
N ALA A 23 -23.57 -10.12 -25.81
CA ALA A 23 -24.31 -9.50 -26.93
C ALA A 23 -24.71 -8.03 -26.62
N HIS A 24 -24.94 -7.17 -27.64
CA HIS A 24 -25.49 -5.79 -27.52
C HIS A 24 -26.75 -5.57 -28.40
N CYS A 25 -27.88 -5.08 -27.86
CA CYS A 25 -29.10 -4.80 -28.65
C CYS A 25 -30.08 -3.75 -28.04
N ARG A 26 -31.01 -3.16 -28.85
CA ARG A 26 -32.22 -2.31 -28.51
C ARG A 26 -33.52 -2.80 -29.21
N ILE A 27 -34.72 -2.74 -28.59
CA ILE A 27 -35.92 -3.59 -28.88
C ILE A 27 -36.76 -3.34 -30.18
N ILE A 28 -37.48 -4.36 -30.71
CA ILE A 28 -38.47 -4.29 -31.81
C ILE A 28 -39.93 -4.58 -31.37
N GLU A 29 -40.27 -5.79 -30.92
CA GLU A 29 -41.65 -6.15 -30.53
C GLU A 29 -41.73 -6.57 -29.05
N ALA A 30 -42.55 -5.85 -28.29
CA ALA A 30 -42.82 -6.05 -26.87
C ALA A 30 -44.32 -6.17 -26.66
N GLU A 31 -44.77 -7.21 -25.94
CA GLU A 31 -46.13 -7.22 -25.41
C GLU A 31 -46.26 -6.17 -24.30
N ALA A 32 -47.48 -5.69 -24.05
CA ALA A 32 -47.77 -4.50 -23.23
C ALA A 32 -47.29 -4.57 -21.76
N ASP A 33 -46.86 -5.74 -21.28
CA ASP A 33 -46.35 -6.01 -19.93
C ASP A 33 -44.81 -6.13 -19.87
N THR A 34 -44.12 -5.83 -20.98
CA THR A 34 -42.65 -5.89 -21.04
C THR A 34 -42.04 -4.67 -20.37
N VAL A 35 -41.39 -4.88 -19.22
CA VAL A 35 -40.54 -3.89 -18.56
C VAL A 35 -39.20 -3.81 -19.30
N LEU A 36 -38.84 -2.62 -19.78
CA LEU A 36 -37.49 -2.32 -20.22
C LEU A 36 -36.58 -2.12 -18.99
N TYR A 37 -35.31 -2.48 -19.09
CA TYR A 37 -34.30 -2.17 -18.08
C TYR A 37 -33.11 -1.46 -18.72
N CYS A 38 -32.48 -0.57 -17.95
CA CYS A 38 -31.22 0.04 -18.32
C CYS A 38 -30.08 -0.99 -18.35
N ASP A 39 -29.14 -0.75 -19.27
CA ASP A 39 -27.94 -1.58 -19.43
C ASP A 39 -26.94 -1.35 -18.29
N ILE A 40 -25.96 -2.25 -18.18
CA ILE A 40 -24.86 -2.07 -17.24
C ILE A 40 -24.08 -0.78 -17.55
N GLY A 41 -23.62 -0.08 -16.51
CA GLY A 41 -23.12 1.29 -16.60
C GLY A 41 -24.18 2.38 -16.69
N TYR A 42 -25.47 2.05 -16.75
CA TYR A 42 -26.58 3.04 -16.79
C TYR A 42 -27.60 2.77 -15.67
N TYR A 43 -28.36 3.80 -15.30
CA TYR A 43 -29.44 3.73 -14.30
C TYR A 43 -30.65 4.57 -14.72
N SER A 44 -31.81 4.36 -14.10
CA SER A 44 -32.92 5.32 -14.17
C SER A 44 -33.74 5.33 -12.88
N GLU A 45 -34.06 6.52 -12.37
CA GLU A 45 -34.80 6.70 -11.11
C GLU A 45 -36.21 6.08 -11.12
N VAL A 46 -36.77 5.84 -12.32
CA VAL A 46 -38.08 5.23 -12.55
C VAL A 46 -37.94 4.10 -13.57
N ILE A 47 -38.51 2.93 -13.28
CA ILE A 47 -38.51 1.77 -14.16
C ILE A 47 -39.87 1.70 -14.86
N ASP A 48 -39.94 2.18 -16.10
CA ASP A 48 -41.13 2.14 -16.96
C ASP A 48 -40.77 2.04 -18.46
N GLN A 49 -41.75 2.24 -19.35
CA GLN A 49 -41.61 2.13 -20.80
C GLN A 49 -41.03 3.38 -21.50
N GLU A 50 -41.02 4.54 -20.83
CA GLU A 50 -40.46 5.82 -21.33
C GLU A 50 -39.15 6.23 -20.61
N GLN A 51 -38.68 5.42 -19.65
CA GLN A 51 -37.51 5.70 -18.80
C GLN A 51 -36.26 6.18 -19.57
N VAL A 52 -35.55 7.14 -18.98
CA VAL A 52 -34.31 7.68 -19.52
C VAL A 52 -33.12 7.05 -18.79
N CYS A 53 -32.41 6.16 -19.47
CA CYS A 53 -31.20 5.55 -18.95
C CYS A 53 -30.04 6.56 -18.94
N THR A 54 -29.68 7.01 -17.74
CA THR A 54 -28.60 7.97 -17.48
C THR A 54 -27.31 7.19 -17.23
N PRO A 55 -26.16 7.57 -17.83
CA PRO A 55 -24.88 6.90 -17.55
C PRO A 55 -24.43 7.16 -16.11
N CYS A 56 -23.77 6.19 -15.48
CA CYS A 56 -23.05 6.43 -14.24
C CYS A 56 -22.03 7.56 -14.44
N SER A 57 -21.97 8.50 -13.51
CA SER A 57 -20.96 9.57 -13.53
C SER A 57 -19.58 9.03 -13.12
N PRO A 58 -18.46 9.65 -13.54
CA PRO A 58 -17.14 9.29 -13.04
C PRO A 58 -17.11 9.24 -11.51
N GLY A 59 -16.46 8.22 -10.97
CA GLY A 59 -16.50 7.83 -9.55
C GLY A 59 -17.63 6.87 -9.18
N TYR A 60 -18.55 6.57 -10.08
CA TYR A 60 -19.65 5.62 -9.88
C TYR A 60 -19.67 4.55 -10.97
N TYR A 61 -20.16 3.37 -10.65
CA TYR A 61 -20.27 2.23 -11.57
C TYR A 61 -21.63 1.54 -11.47
N ASN A 62 -21.94 0.73 -12.47
CA ASN A 62 -23.03 -0.24 -12.38
C ASN A 62 -22.66 -1.52 -13.13
N ASP A 63 -22.62 -2.64 -12.41
CA ASP A 63 -22.34 -3.99 -12.91
C ASP A 63 -23.62 -4.83 -13.18
N ASN A 64 -24.81 -4.30 -12.88
CA ASN A 64 -26.09 -5.02 -12.91
C ASN A 64 -27.17 -4.33 -13.78
N TYR A 65 -28.00 -5.13 -14.46
CA TYR A 65 -29.11 -4.60 -15.26
C TYR A 65 -30.19 -3.95 -14.40
N GLY A 66 -30.83 -2.89 -14.91
CA GLY A 66 -32.05 -2.34 -14.31
C GLY A 66 -31.87 -1.59 -12.99
N ARG A 67 -30.67 -1.11 -12.68
CA ARG A 67 -30.42 -0.28 -11.48
C ARG A 67 -31.21 1.03 -11.49
N THR A 68 -31.68 1.43 -10.31
CA THR A 68 -32.28 2.74 -10.06
C THR A 68 -31.27 3.83 -9.69
N GLU A 69 -30.05 3.44 -9.34
CA GLU A 69 -28.92 4.30 -8.97
C GLU A 69 -27.60 3.55 -9.23
N CYS A 70 -26.51 4.26 -9.48
CA CYS A 70 -25.17 3.67 -9.62
C CYS A 70 -24.47 3.59 -8.26
N ASP A 71 -23.69 2.54 -8.03
CA ASP A 71 -22.90 2.40 -6.81
C ASP A 71 -21.68 3.33 -6.84
N PRO A 72 -21.28 3.95 -5.72
CA PRO A 72 -20.01 4.65 -5.63
C PRO A 72 -18.84 3.67 -5.73
N CYS A 73 -17.72 4.09 -6.34
CA CYS A 73 -16.50 3.31 -6.28
C CYS A 73 -16.03 3.15 -4.82
N PRO A 74 -15.77 1.91 -4.34
CA PRO A 74 -15.33 1.68 -2.97
C PRO A 74 -13.89 2.15 -2.73
N LEU A 75 -13.50 2.22 -1.46
CA LEU A 75 -12.15 2.58 -1.02
C LEU A 75 -11.05 1.77 -1.75
N SER A 76 -9.88 2.38 -1.92
CA SER A 76 -8.75 1.96 -2.77
C SER A 76 -9.02 1.92 -4.28
N THR A 77 -10.22 2.31 -4.76
CA THR A 77 -10.60 2.28 -6.17
C THR A 77 -11.10 3.63 -6.70
N TYR A 78 -11.18 3.74 -8.03
CA TYR A 78 -11.70 4.91 -8.75
C TYR A 78 -12.30 4.49 -10.11
N THR A 79 -13.05 5.39 -10.75
CA THR A 79 -13.28 5.31 -12.21
C THR A 79 -13.37 6.70 -12.84
N ASP A 80 -12.53 7.00 -13.84
CA ASP A 80 -12.53 8.29 -14.56
C ASP A 80 -13.47 8.30 -15.78
N GLN A 81 -14.14 7.18 -16.07
CA GLN A 81 -15.06 7.03 -17.20
C GLN A 81 -16.53 7.17 -16.78
N SER A 82 -17.33 7.83 -17.63
CA SER A 82 -18.79 7.73 -17.57
C SER A 82 -19.28 6.36 -18.05
N ALA A 83 -20.42 5.91 -17.56
CA ALA A 83 -21.01 4.60 -17.82
C ALA A 83 -20.09 3.42 -17.46
N SER A 84 -19.37 3.53 -16.35
CA SER A 84 -18.42 2.51 -15.93
C SER A 84 -19.10 1.26 -15.37
N LEU A 85 -18.50 0.10 -15.66
CA LEU A 85 -18.99 -1.21 -15.22
C LEU A 85 -18.31 -1.72 -13.95
N THR A 86 -17.11 -1.20 -13.65
CA THR A 86 -16.24 -1.61 -12.54
C THR A 86 -15.32 -0.44 -12.16
N CYS A 87 -14.77 -0.46 -10.95
CA CYS A 87 -13.76 0.51 -10.52
C CYS A 87 -12.35 -0.11 -10.56
N SER A 88 -11.38 0.66 -11.06
CA SER A 88 -9.96 0.27 -11.12
C SER A 88 -9.27 0.59 -9.79
N LYS A 89 -8.27 -0.18 -9.35
CA LYS A 89 -7.57 0.12 -8.09
C LYS A 89 -6.57 1.24 -8.29
N CYS A 90 -6.33 2.03 -7.26
CA CYS A 90 -5.33 3.09 -7.29
C CYS A 90 -3.91 2.55 -7.52
N MET A 91 -3.59 1.40 -6.91
CA MET A 91 -2.33 0.71 -7.11
C MET A 91 -2.10 0.23 -8.56
N ASP A 92 -3.17 0.02 -9.35
CA ASP A 92 -3.08 -0.38 -10.77
C ASP A 92 -2.55 0.78 -11.65
N LYS A 93 -2.78 2.04 -11.24
CA LYS A 93 -2.14 3.22 -11.86
C LYS A 93 -0.66 3.30 -11.48
N SER A 94 -0.36 3.23 -10.18
CA SER A 94 0.93 2.86 -9.61
C SER A 94 0.81 2.79 -8.08
N ALA A 95 1.79 2.19 -7.40
CA ALA A 95 1.89 2.23 -5.94
C ALA A 95 2.03 3.66 -5.35
N GLU A 96 2.13 4.73 -6.14
CA GLU A 96 2.14 6.09 -5.59
C GLU A 96 0.74 6.66 -5.29
N TYR A 97 -0.35 5.89 -5.46
CA TYR A 97 -1.73 6.35 -5.32
C TYR A 97 -2.57 5.48 -4.38
N TYR A 98 -3.49 6.12 -3.65
CA TYR A 98 -4.47 5.51 -2.74
C TYR A 98 -5.82 6.22 -2.87
N GLN A 99 -6.88 5.70 -2.23
CA GLN A 99 -8.14 6.41 -2.08
C GLN A 99 -8.92 6.01 -0.82
N ASP A 100 -9.16 6.98 0.05
CA ASP A 100 -9.82 6.93 1.36
C ASP A 100 -11.24 7.52 1.37
N GLU A 101 -11.73 8.01 0.24
CA GLU A 101 -13.12 8.41 0.02
C GLU A 101 -13.81 7.53 -1.03
N GLU A 102 -15.07 7.17 -0.82
CA GLU A 102 -15.88 6.47 -1.82
C GLU A 102 -16.41 7.44 -2.90
N GLY A 103 -16.80 6.91 -4.07
CA GLY A 103 -17.45 7.68 -5.13
C GLY A 103 -16.49 8.53 -6.00
N GLN A 104 -15.20 8.19 -6.01
CA GLN A 104 -14.15 9.07 -6.50
C GLN A 104 -13.72 8.80 -7.95
N ALA A 105 -13.66 9.87 -8.76
CA ALA A 105 -13.23 9.79 -10.15
C ALA A 105 -11.70 9.67 -10.34
N SER A 106 -10.92 9.81 -9.27
CA SER A 106 -9.46 9.76 -9.29
C SER A 106 -8.90 9.32 -7.94
N CYS A 107 -7.60 9.03 -7.88
CA CYS A 107 -6.90 8.63 -6.66
C CYS A 107 -6.09 9.79 -6.08
N LYS A 108 -6.01 9.86 -4.75
CA LYS A 108 -5.08 10.74 -4.05
C LYS A 108 -3.66 10.18 -4.21
N LYS A 109 -2.66 11.06 -4.23
CA LYS A 109 -1.25 10.66 -4.32
C LYS A 109 -0.65 10.54 -2.92
N CYS A 110 0.09 9.46 -2.65
CA CYS A 110 0.95 9.34 -1.48
C CYS A 110 1.95 10.52 -1.41
N ALA A 111 2.41 10.85 -0.20
CA ALA A 111 3.39 11.91 0.04
C ALA A 111 4.72 11.65 -0.69
N SER A 112 5.53 12.69 -0.89
CA SER A 112 6.85 12.57 -1.54
C SER A 112 7.69 11.47 -0.89
N PHE A 113 8.25 10.60 -1.74
CA PHE A 113 9.05 9.43 -1.34
C PHE A 113 8.32 8.36 -0.50
N SER A 114 6.99 8.36 -0.49
CA SER A 114 6.15 7.26 0.01
C SER A 114 5.38 6.55 -1.11
N GLU A 115 4.87 5.36 -0.84
CA GLU A 115 4.07 4.52 -1.72
C GLU A 115 3.17 3.58 -0.91
N GLN A 116 2.05 3.16 -1.49
CA GLN A 116 1.14 2.18 -0.92
C GLN A 116 1.90 0.90 -0.58
N LYS A 117 1.94 0.59 0.73
CA LYS A 117 2.39 -0.69 1.29
C LYS A 117 1.25 -1.46 1.94
N GLY A 118 0.17 -0.78 2.34
CA GLY A 118 -1.06 -1.39 2.84
C GLY A 118 -2.14 -1.58 1.76
N ASN A 119 -3.42 -1.53 2.12
CA ASN A 119 -4.53 -1.83 1.20
C ASN A 119 -4.93 -0.65 0.29
N GLY A 120 -4.56 0.57 0.66
CA GLY A 120 -4.79 1.79 -0.14
C GLY A 120 -6.12 2.50 0.19
N SER A 121 -6.72 2.20 1.35
CA SER A 121 -7.98 2.78 1.85
C SER A 121 -7.77 3.89 2.88
N SER A 122 -6.52 4.16 3.30
CA SER A 122 -6.12 5.32 4.09
C SER A 122 -4.85 5.96 3.51
N ALA A 123 -4.62 7.23 3.83
CA ALA A 123 -3.30 7.85 3.68
C ALA A 123 -2.23 7.11 4.52
N ASP A 124 -2.63 6.47 5.62
CA ASP A 124 -1.74 5.67 6.48
C ASP A 124 -1.17 4.42 5.79
N ASP A 125 -1.80 3.95 4.69
CA ASP A 125 -1.26 2.84 3.88
C ASP A 125 -0.01 3.21 3.07
N CYS A 126 0.30 4.52 2.94
CA CYS A 126 1.48 5.04 2.26
C CYS A 126 2.72 4.95 3.17
N GLY A 127 3.50 3.88 3.06
CA GLY A 127 4.80 3.74 3.74
C GLY A 127 5.94 4.35 2.92
N CYS A 128 7.10 4.64 3.54
CA CYS A 128 8.24 5.18 2.79
C CYS A 128 8.79 4.19 1.74
N LYS A 129 9.36 4.71 0.65
CA LYS A 129 10.10 3.93 -0.34
C LYS A 129 11.39 3.36 0.29
N ALA A 130 11.91 2.26 -0.26
CA ALA A 130 13.21 1.74 0.18
C ALA A 130 14.31 2.80 -0.01
N GLY A 131 15.20 2.93 0.96
CA GLY A 131 16.16 4.05 1.05
C GLY A 131 15.61 5.34 1.67
N TYR A 132 14.39 5.34 2.18
CA TYR A 132 13.75 6.46 2.89
C TYR A 132 13.12 5.98 4.22
N PHE A 133 12.90 6.92 5.14
CA PHE A 133 12.27 6.68 6.44
C PHE A 133 11.46 7.89 6.91
N PHE A 134 10.53 7.68 7.85
CA PHE A 134 9.75 8.78 8.43
C PHE A 134 10.56 9.58 9.46
N ASP A 135 10.65 10.89 9.26
CA ASP A 135 11.16 11.83 10.26
C ASP A 135 10.16 12.08 11.40
N ALA A 136 10.55 12.89 12.39
CA ALA A 136 9.70 13.29 13.51
C ALA A 136 8.48 14.15 13.12
N ALA A 137 8.36 14.58 11.86
CA ALA A 137 7.21 15.28 11.29
C ALA A 137 6.34 14.38 10.39
N GLY A 138 6.65 13.08 10.30
CA GLY A 138 5.92 12.12 9.45
C GLY A 138 6.23 12.24 7.95
N SER A 139 7.35 12.87 7.57
CA SER A 139 7.79 13.00 6.17
C SER A 139 8.85 11.96 5.81
N CYS A 140 8.77 11.39 4.60
CA CYS A 140 9.76 10.41 4.13
C CYS A 140 11.06 11.10 3.68
N VAL A 141 12.07 11.09 4.55
CA VAL A 141 13.41 11.63 4.31
C VAL A 141 14.36 10.53 3.83
N LYS A 142 15.39 10.90 3.04
CA LYS A 142 16.39 9.96 2.52
C LYS A 142 17.23 9.39 3.67
N CYS A 143 17.56 8.10 3.61
CA CYS A 143 18.50 7.48 4.53
C CYS A 143 19.84 8.26 4.60
N HIS A 144 20.31 8.48 5.82
CA HIS A 144 21.65 8.98 6.11
C HIS A 144 22.70 7.93 5.71
N ASP A 145 23.88 8.40 5.29
CA ASP A 145 24.97 7.50 4.90
C ASP A 145 25.44 6.68 6.12
N GLY A 146 25.71 5.38 5.93
CA GLY A 146 25.93 4.42 7.02
C GLY A 146 24.65 3.77 7.59
N GLY A 147 23.47 4.23 7.17
CA GLY A 147 22.18 3.65 7.52
C GLY A 147 21.62 2.71 6.45
N ILE A 148 20.86 1.71 6.90
CA ILE A 148 19.99 0.86 6.08
C ILE A 148 18.55 1.25 6.37
N CYS A 149 17.82 1.65 5.33
CA CYS A 149 16.40 2.01 5.40
C CYS A 149 15.60 1.10 4.46
N LEU A 150 14.85 0.15 5.01
CA LEU A 150 14.01 -0.78 4.23
C LEU A 150 12.75 -0.11 3.65
N GLY A 151 12.37 1.05 4.18
CA GLY A 151 11.11 1.73 3.87
C GLY A 151 9.93 1.18 4.68
N GLY A 152 8.71 1.38 4.19
CA GLY A 152 7.50 1.16 4.97
C GLY A 152 7.48 2.08 6.19
N TRP A 153 7.21 1.50 7.36
CA TRP A 153 7.24 2.18 8.67
C TRP A 153 8.40 1.66 9.54
N VAL A 154 9.37 0.96 8.96
CA VAL A 154 10.53 0.39 9.67
C VAL A 154 11.55 1.51 9.90
N VAL A 155 12.01 1.65 11.15
CA VAL A 155 13.06 2.62 11.50
C VAL A 155 14.39 2.27 10.83
N PRO A 156 15.21 3.27 10.45
CA PRO A 156 16.59 3.07 10.00
C PRO A 156 17.41 2.28 11.00
N TYR A 157 18.37 1.50 10.52
CA TYR A 157 19.35 0.80 11.36
C TYR A 157 20.76 0.90 10.81
N ALA A 158 21.77 0.84 11.69
CA ALA A 158 23.16 1.00 11.29
C ALA A 158 23.63 -0.16 10.40
N GLN A 159 24.34 0.15 9.31
CA GLN A 159 25.11 -0.84 8.57
C GLN A 159 26.32 -1.31 9.41
N ALA A 160 26.84 -2.51 9.15
CA ALA A 160 28.16 -2.91 9.65
C ALA A 160 29.22 -1.83 9.33
N GLY A 161 30.07 -1.53 10.31
CA GLY A 161 31.00 -0.39 10.27
C GLY A 161 30.45 0.93 10.79
N PHE A 162 29.16 1.02 11.13
CA PHE A 162 28.53 2.22 11.67
C PHE A 162 27.80 1.91 12.99
N TRP A 163 27.59 2.96 13.78
CA TRP A 163 26.74 2.95 14.98
C TRP A 163 25.79 4.16 14.95
N GLN A 164 24.73 4.11 15.76
CA GLN A 164 23.72 5.16 15.83
C GLN A 164 23.82 5.89 17.17
N SER A 165 24.00 7.21 17.13
CA SER A 165 24.11 8.01 18.35
C SER A 165 22.74 8.25 18.98
N GLU A 166 22.61 7.98 20.28
CA GLU A 166 21.38 8.15 21.07
C GLU A 166 20.97 9.63 21.18
N ASP A 167 21.92 10.56 21.00
CA ASP A 167 21.68 12.00 20.92
C ASP A 167 21.09 12.45 19.56
N SER A 168 21.05 11.57 18.55
CA SER A 168 20.66 11.93 17.18
C SER A 168 19.15 11.85 16.93
N GLN A 169 18.45 12.97 17.16
CA GLN A 169 17.02 13.12 16.80
C GLN A 169 16.75 12.90 15.29
N ASP A 170 17.77 13.12 14.45
CA ASP A 170 17.77 12.90 13.00
C ASP A 170 18.01 11.42 12.58
N LEU A 171 18.25 10.51 13.53
CA LEU A 171 18.71 9.12 13.28
C LEU A 171 19.96 9.11 12.37
N ARG A 172 21.07 9.64 12.90
CA ARG A 172 22.35 9.73 12.19
C ARG A 172 23.27 8.57 12.57
N PHE A 173 24.06 8.14 11.58
CA PHE A 173 25.00 7.05 11.71
C PHE A 173 26.43 7.59 11.66
N GLU A 174 27.27 7.13 12.57
CA GLU A 174 28.66 7.54 12.70
C GLU A 174 29.59 6.35 12.45
N SER A 175 30.72 6.60 11.77
CA SER A 175 31.67 5.56 11.38
C SER A 175 32.42 5.02 12.59
N CYS A 176 32.37 3.70 12.80
CA CYS A 176 33.05 3.01 13.87
C CYS A 176 34.56 2.87 13.58
N PRO A 177 35.47 3.21 14.52
CA PRO A 177 36.92 3.14 14.29
C PRO A 177 37.43 1.74 13.89
N MET A 178 36.79 0.68 14.40
CA MET A 178 37.11 -0.72 14.08
C MET A 178 36.02 -1.33 13.20
N ALA A 179 35.74 -0.72 12.05
CA ALA A 179 34.52 -0.96 11.26
C ALA A 179 34.11 -2.44 11.04
N GLU A 180 35.03 -3.34 10.70
CA GLU A 180 34.71 -4.75 10.41
C GLU A 180 34.76 -5.68 11.63
N GLN A 181 35.37 -5.24 12.74
CA GLN A 181 35.58 -6.07 13.93
C GLN A 181 34.74 -5.62 15.12
N GLY A 182 34.66 -4.31 15.34
CA GLY A 182 34.00 -3.70 16.49
C GLY A 182 32.51 -3.44 16.31
N CYS A 183 31.98 -3.18 15.10
CA CYS A 183 30.58 -2.75 14.93
C CYS A 183 29.84 -3.53 13.84
N LEU A 184 29.04 -4.53 14.24
CA LEU A 184 28.31 -5.41 13.30
C LEU A 184 27.06 -4.78 12.65
N GLY A 185 26.60 -3.62 13.12
CA GLY A 185 25.35 -2.99 12.66
C GLY A 185 24.10 -3.59 13.30
N GLY A 186 22.92 -3.05 12.94
CA GLY A 186 21.62 -3.53 13.45
C GLY A 186 21.10 -4.75 12.69
N VAL A 187 20.24 -5.54 13.35
CA VAL A 187 19.60 -6.73 12.78
C VAL A 187 18.10 -6.50 12.65
N TYR A 188 17.55 -6.61 11.44
CA TYR A 188 16.11 -6.56 11.22
C TYR A 188 15.49 -7.95 11.37
N ASN A 189 14.51 -8.09 12.26
CA ASN A 189 13.84 -9.35 12.55
C ASN A 189 12.47 -9.41 11.83
N GLU A 190 12.46 -10.00 10.63
CA GLU A 190 11.28 -10.09 9.74
C GLU A 190 10.04 -10.70 10.41
N SER A 191 10.22 -11.58 11.40
CA SER A 191 9.12 -12.25 12.11
C SER A 191 8.45 -11.37 13.18
N SER A 192 9.03 -10.22 13.49
CA SER A 192 8.51 -9.26 14.49
C SER A 192 8.30 -7.84 13.93
N GLY A 193 8.93 -7.51 12.80
CA GLY A 193 9.00 -6.14 12.28
C GLY A 193 9.92 -5.21 13.08
N VAL A 194 10.62 -5.73 14.09
CA VAL A 194 11.49 -4.97 14.98
C VAL A 194 12.91 -4.95 14.43
N VAL A 195 13.53 -3.77 14.45
CA VAL A 195 14.99 -3.64 14.41
C VAL A 195 15.53 -3.96 15.79
N GLU A 196 16.20 -5.09 15.92
CA GLU A 196 17.09 -5.34 17.06
C GLU A 196 18.35 -4.52 16.82
N ALA A 197 18.42 -3.36 17.47
CA ALA A 197 19.56 -2.43 17.45
C ALA A 197 20.75 -3.01 18.24
N ALA A 198 21.21 -4.18 17.80
CA ALA A 198 22.33 -4.92 18.33
C ALA A 198 23.65 -4.20 17.97
N ALA A 199 23.91 -3.08 18.63
CA ALA A 199 25.22 -2.45 18.69
C ALA A 199 26.18 -3.37 19.47
N VAL A 200 26.55 -4.49 18.83
CA VAL A 200 27.55 -5.44 19.31
C VAL A 200 28.91 -4.77 19.12
N CYS A 201 29.27 -3.85 20.04
CA CYS A 201 30.66 -3.52 20.31
C CYS A 201 31.34 -4.86 20.68
N ALA A 202 32.19 -5.40 19.81
CA ALA A 202 32.49 -6.83 19.80
C ALA A 202 33.53 -7.31 20.84
N GLU A 203 33.16 -7.30 22.13
CA GLU A 203 33.90 -8.08 23.14
C GLU A 203 33.43 -9.55 23.16
N THR A 204 34.23 -10.40 22.50
CA THR A 204 34.65 -11.73 22.97
C THR A 204 33.66 -12.56 23.84
N ARG A 205 32.49 -12.85 23.27
CA ARG A 205 31.53 -13.90 23.71
C ARG A 205 30.91 -13.73 25.11
N LEU A 206 29.59 -13.55 25.13
CA LEU A 206 28.69 -13.75 26.27
C LEU A 206 28.82 -12.74 27.42
N LYS A 207 28.16 -11.59 27.24
CA LYS A 207 26.98 -11.29 28.07
C LYS A 207 25.91 -10.54 27.28
N GLU A 208 24.69 -10.66 27.76
CA GLU A 208 23.49 -10.24 27.05
C GLU A 208 23.43 -8.70 26.91
N ALA A 209 23.34 -8.20 25.69
CA ALA A 209 22.87 -6.84 25.41
C ALA A 209 21.35 -6.77 25.63
N LEU A 210 20.92 -6.99 26.87
CA LEU A 210 19.52 -6.89 27.29
C LEU A 210 19.02 -5.46 27.06
N ILE A 211 18.00 -5.30 26.22
CA ILE A 211 17.30 -4.03 26.05
C ILE A 211 16.67 -3.67 27.40
N SER A 212 17.27 -2.72 28.10
CA SER A 212 16.75 -2.13 29.33
C SER A 212 16.56 -0.63 29.13
N ASN A 213 15.39 -0.28 28.60
CA ASN A 213 14.82 1.07 28.53
C ASN A 213 15.82 2.24 28.35
N GLN A 214 16.11 2.60 27.10
CA GLN A 214 16.68 3.90 26.70
C GLN A 214 18.14 4.15 27.13
N ARG A 215 19.04 3.16 26.96
CA ARG A 215 20.50 3.37 26.94
C ARG A 215 21.19 2.42 25.95
N THR A 216 21.73 2.95 24.86
CA THR A 216 22.76 2.29 24.04
C THR A 216 24.16 2.58 24.60
N TRP A 217 25.08 1.62 24.45
CA TRP A 217 26.49 1.84 24.79
C TRP A 217 27.24 2.46 23.62
N ARG A 218 28.13 3.41 23.92
CA ARG A 218 29.02 4.05 22.93
C ARG A 218 30.22 3.14 22.69
N CYS A 219 30.49 2.76 21.44
CA CYS A 219 31.79 2.13 21.13
C CYS A 219 32.95 3.16 21.06
N GLU A 220 32.74 4.41 21.52
CA GLU A 220 33.76 5.45 21.65
C GLU A 220 34.82 5.12 22.72
N ASP A 221 34.45 4.35 23.75
CA ASP A 221 35.32 4.01 24.88
C ASP A 221 36.19 2.74 24.64
N ALA A 222 36.02 2.04 23.54
CA ALA A 222 36.71 0.77 23.28
C ALA A 222 38.17 0.98 22.82
N THR A 223 39.14 0.55 23.63
CA THR A 223 40.57 0.65 23.28
C THR A 223 41.23 -0.72 23.07
N GLU A 224 42.34 -0.73 22.32
CA GLU A 224 43.11 -1.95 22.00
C GLU A 224 43.64 -2.68 23.26
N GLY A 225 43.74 -1.99 24.41
CA GLY A 225 44.21 -2.57 25.68
C GLY A 225 43.13 -3.30 26.50
N ASP A 226 41.85 -3.01 26.29
CA ASP A 226 40.76 -3.61 27.07
C ASP A 226 40.56 -5.10 26.73
N VAL A 227 40.92 -5.48 25.50
CA VAL A 227 40.80 -6.84 24.94
C VAL A 227 41.73 -7.86 25.62
N ASP A 228 42.97 -7.45 25.95
CA ASP A 228 44.01 -8.36 26.46
C ASP A 228 43.99 -8.52 28.00
N GLN A 229 43.43 -7.54 28.74
CA GLN A 229 43.60 -7.41 30.20
C GLN A 229 42.87 -8.48 31.05
N LYS A 230 42.31 -9.55 30.45
CA LYS A 230 41.56 -10.63 31.14
C LYS A 230 41.97 -12.06 30.78
N LEU A 231 43.06 -12.27 30.04
CA LEU A 231 43.51 -13.63 29.68
C LEU A 231 44.19 -14.44 30.80
N GLU A 232 44.52 -13.83 31.95
CA GLU A 232 45.16 -14.55 33.08
C GLU A 232 44.19 -14.99 34.20
N ASP A 233 43.04 -14.33 34.38
CA ASP A 233 42.10 -14.58 35.49
C ASP A 233 41.10 -15.73 35.25
N VAL A 234 41.15 -16.41 34.09
CA VAL A 234 40.24 -17.53 33.73
C VAL A 234 41.03 -18.83 33.50
N ALA A 235 42.02 -19.07 34.36
CA ALA A 235 42.86 -20.27 34.39
C ALA A 235 42.65 -21.14 35.66
N LEU A 236 41.45 -21.06 36.27
CA LEU A 236 41.00 -21.80 37.46
C LEU A 236 39.57 -22.34 37.28
#